data_AF-A0A317PSS3-F1
#
_entry.id   AF-A0A317PSS3-F1
#
_cell.length_a   1.000
_cell.length_b   1.000
_cell.length_c   1.000
_cell.angle_alpha   90.00
_cell.angle_beta   90.00
_cell.angle_gamma   90.00
#
_symmetry.space_group_name_H-M   'P 1'
#
loop_
_entity.id
_entity.type
_entity.pdbx_description
1 polymer ?
#
loop_
_entity_poly.entity_id
_entity_poly.type
_entity_poly.pdbx_seq_one_letter_code
_entity_poly.pdbx_strand_id
1 'polypeptide(L)'
;MFSLFLVTPLKLMLLGLIAILGITIVRYSWVAFSGESERGRFLRALLMTITAVVVVIISNHLLLFWAAWVSVSLCLHRLILFYPQRPRAQLAAHKKFLLARLSELLLAGAFIALYSQFHTATISEIVYRASESAGSVQLTIAALLLSMVALIKCAQLPVHGWLIQVVEAPTPVSALLHAGIVNLGGILLLFFSPVLAASPAACWFLVILAGVSTTITGLVSTTRISIKVKLAWSTSSQMGLMLVEIGLGLYEMALLHLFAHSFYKSFSFLNSGNTVNHYLAAKLAGGVKPRVRHWVLALTFALILIGIAQWQFAMMTSLAATVLIWFALSALVLPSVSRWDAGSLPRIAISLAFAAGLLTLYTTAKHHLSTLVGMDAPLNIYADSFVALLFFSLFALSIALQYWPHISWVKRLFIWLNAGAYLDEWATRLTLKLWPSESLIKLQNAQWQQVKTEAK
;
A
#
# COMPACT_ATOMS: atom_id res chain seq x y z
N MET A 1 28.72 -12.00 17.97
CA MET A 1 29.35 -12.35 16.68
C MET A 1 28.78 -11.40 15.62
N PHE A 2 29.59 -10.53 15.02
CA PHE A 2 29.13 -9.58 13.99
C PHE A 2 28.77 -10.32 12.71
N SER A 3 27.49 -10.60 12.49
CA SER A 3 27.01 -11.10 11.20
C SER A 3 26.37 -9.97 10.41
N LEU A 4 26.86 -9.73 9.19
CA LEU A 4 26.27 -8.78 8.24
C LEU A 4 24.88 -9.21 7.78
N PHE A 5 24.59 -10.51 7.85
CA PHE A 5 23.34 -11.12 7.43
C PHE A 5 22.68 -11.86 8.59
N LEU A 6 21.36 -11.79 8.68
CA LEU A 6 20.58 -12.53 9.66
C LEU A 6 19.29 -13.00 9.00
N VAL A 7 19.01 -14.30 9.13
CA VAL A 7 17.81 -14.95 8.61
C VAL A 7 16.97 -15.40 9.80
N THR A 8 15.82 -14.76 9.99
CA THR A 8 14.81 -15.11 11.00
C THR A 8 13.59 -15.75 10.32
N PRO A 9 12.67 -16.41 11.05
CA PRO A 9 11.44 -16.93 10.46
C PRO A 9 10.66 -15.88 9.66
N LEU A 10 10.53 -14.67 10.21
CA LEU A 10 9.95 -13.51 9.51
C LEU A 10 10.63 -13.24 8.16
N LYS A 11 11.97 -13.17 8.15
CA LYS A 11 12.73 -12.90 6.93
C LYS A 11 12.61 -14.05 5.93
N LEU A 12 12.55 -15.31 6.37
CA LEU A 12 12.30 -16.46 5.49
C LEU A 12 10.95 -16.35 4.79
N MET A 13 9.90 -15.99 5.52
CA MET A 13 8.57 -15.79 4.93
C MET A 13 8.59 -14.67 3.88
N LEU A 14 9.26 -13.55 4.16
CA LEU A 14 9.42 -12.44 3.21
C LEU A 14 10.26 -12.83 1.98
N LEU A 15 11.32 -13.63 2.17
CA LEU A 15 12.12 -14.16 1.06
C LEU A 15 11.29 -15.09 0.17
N GLY A 16 10.47 -15.96 0.77
CA GLY A 16 9.53 -16.81 0.03
C GLY A 16 8.53 -16.00 -0.80
N LEU A 17 7.97 -14.92 -0.22
CA LEU A 17 7.11 -14.00 -0.94
C LEU A 17 7.83 -13.35 -2.14
N ILE A 18 9.02 -12.80 -1.91
CA ILE A 18 9.83 -12.15 -2.96
C ILE A 18 10.19 -13.14 -4.05
N ALA A 19 10.53 -14.39 -3.71
CA ALA A 19 10.83 -15.44 -4.67
C ALA A 19 9.62 -15.78 -5.56
N ILE A 20 8.44 -15.98 -4.96
CA ILE A 20 7.21 -16.28 -5.71
C ILE A 20 6.87 -15.12 -6.65
N LEU A 21 6.84 -13.88 -6.14
CA LEU A 21 6.57 -12.70 -6.96
C LEU A 21 7.63 -12.52 -8.07
N GLY A 22 8.90 -12.72 -7.73
CA GLY A 22 10.02 -12.61 -8.66
C GLY A 22 9.87 -13.58 -9.83
N ILE A 23 9.60 -14.87 -9.54
CA ILE A 23 9.37 -15.89 -10.57
C ILE A 23 8.18 -15.52 -11.46
N THR A 24 7.04 -15.12 -10.87
CA THR A 24 5.84 -14.73 -11.62
C THR A 24 6.11 -13.53 -12.53
N ILE A 25 6.72 -12.48 -12.01
CA ILE A 25 6.97 -11.23 -12.76
C ILE A 25 8.03 -11.46 -13.85
N VAL A 26 9.09 -12.23 -13.58
CA VAL A 26 10.10 -12.58 -14.58
C VAL A 26 9.48 -13.40 -15.72
N ARG A 27 8.69 -14.44 -15.39
CA ARG A 27 8.00 -15.26 -16.40
C ARG A 27 7.04 -14.43 -17.25
N TYR A 28 6.22 -13.59 -16.60
CA TYR A 28 5.33 -12.69 -17.32
C TYR A 28 6.11 -11.75 -18.24
N SER A 29 7.20 -11.15 -17.74
CA SER A 29 8.04 -10.22 -18.52
C SER A 29 8.72 -10.89 -19.72
N TRP A 30 9.13 -12.16 -19.57
CA TRP A 30 9.73 -12.93 -20.65
C TRP A 30 8.81 -13.07 -21.86
N VAL A 31 7.52 -13.34 -21.59
CA VAL A 31 6.48 -13.48 -22.61
C VAL A 31 6.03 -12.11 -23.13
N ALA A 32 5.76 -11.16 -22.24
CA ALA A 32 5.23 -9.85 -22.59
C ALA A 32 6.18 -9.02 -23.48
N PHE A 33 7.48 -9.29 -23.42
CA PHE A 33 8.51 -8.58 -24.20
C PHE A 33 9.16 -9.45 -25.28
N SER A 34 8.52 -10.54 -25.72
CA SER A 34 9.09 -11.46 -26.71
C SER A 34 9.46 -10.79 -28.04
N GLY A 35 8.79 -9.71 -28.42
CA GLY A 35 9.07 -8.90 -29.62
C GLY A 35 9.91 -7.64 -29.40
N GLU A 36 10.38 -7.37 -28.17
CA GLU A 36 11.17 -6.17 -27.85
C GLU A 36 12.67 -6.46 -27.92
N SER A 37 13.42 -5.65 -28.69
CA SER A 37 14.89 -5.76 -28.77
C SER A 37 15.57 -5.59 -27.41
N GLU A 38 15.00 -4.73 -26.56
CA GLU A 38 15.54 -4.36 -25.25
C GLU A 38 15.14 -5.31 -24.10
N ARG A 39 14.51 -6.46 -24.40
CA ARG A 39 14.07 -7.45 -23.38
C ARG A 39 15.19 -7.85 -22.42
N GLY A 40 16.40 -8.09 -22.92
CA GLY A 40 17.54 -8.49 -22.09
C GLY A 40 18.01 -7.39 -21.12
N ARG A 41 17.90 -6.11 -21.51
CA ARG A 41 18.17 -4.97 -20.61
C ARG A 41 17.12 -4.88 -19.50
N PHE A 42 15.85 -5.08 -19.85
CA PHE A 42 14.75 -5.12 -18.88
C PHE A 42 14.94 -6.20 -17.82
N LEU A 43 15.18 -7.45 -18.24
CA LEU A 43 15.31 -8.59 -17.33
C LEU A 43 16.50 -8.44 -16.39
N ARG A 44 17.64 -7.93 -16.87
CA ARG A 44 18.81 -7.64 -16.01
C ARG A 44 18.46 -6.59 -14.96
N ALA A 45 17.78 -5.50 -15.33
CA ALA A 45 17.35 -4.47 -14.38
C ALA A 45 16.33 -5.01 -13.36
N LEU A 46 15.43 -5.89 -13.79
CA LEU A 46 14.46 -6.56 -12.93
C LEU A 46 15.16 -7.44 -11.89
N LEU A 47 16.06 -8.32 -12.33
CA LEU A 47 16.84 -9.20 -11.45
C LEU A 47 17.72 -8.40 -10.48
N MET A 48 18.43 -7.37 -10.95
CA MET A 48 19.20 -6.50 -10.04
C MET A 48 18.32 -5.84 -8.98
N THR A 49 17.11 -5.42 -9.34
CA THR A 49 16.15 -4.84 -8.38
C THR A 49 15.72 -5.86 -7.34
N ILE A 50 15.37 -7.09 -7.77
CA ILE A 50 14.98 -8.18 -6.86
C ILE A 50 16.15 -8.56 -5.94
N THR A 51 17.36 -8.70 -6.47
CA THR A 51 18.56 -8.98 -5.66
C THR A 51 18.80 -7.89 -4.62
N ALA A 52 18.69 -6.62 -5.00
CA ALA A 52 18.85 -5.53 -4.03
C ALA A 52 17.79 -5.58 -2.92
N VAL A 53 16.54 -5.94 -3.25
CA VAL A 53 15.47 -6.16 -2.25
C VAL A 53 15.83 -7.32 -1.33
N VAL A 54 16.30 -8.45 -1.86
CA VAL A 54 16.73 -9.60 -1.05
C VAL A 54 17.82 -9.18 -0.07
N VAL A 55 18.84 -8.43 -0.52
CA VAL A 55 19.91 -7.92 0.36
C VAL A 55 19.36 -7.04 1.48
N VAL A 56 18.40 -6.16 1.20
CA VAL A 56 17.71 -5.37 2.26
C VAL A 56 17.09 -6.29 3.32
N ILE A 57 16.37 -7.34 2.91
CA ILE A 57 15.70 -8.27 3.83
C ILE A 57 16.69 -9.01 4.72
N ILE A 58 17.75 -9.57 4.16
CA ILE A 58 18.71 -10.37 4.92
C ILE A 58 19.71 -9.54 5.73
N SER A 59 19.82 -8.24 5.46
CA SER A 59 20.76 -7.35 6.16
C SER A 59 20.53 -7.33 7.66
N ASN A 60 21.62 -7.38 8.42
CA ASN A 60 21.66 -7.20 9.87
C ASN A 60 22.58 -6.04 10.28
N HIS A 61 23.06 -5.24 9.32
CA HIS A 61 23.94 -4.12 9.56
C HIS A 61 23.37 -2.85 8.91
N LEU A 62 23.34 -1.73 9.65
CA LEU A 62 22.72 -0.48 9.22
C LEU A 62 23.26 0.02 7.87
N LEU A 63 24.59 0.05 7.71
CA LEU A 63 25.21 0.53 6.46
C LEU A 63 24.86 -0.35 5.24
N LEU A 64 24.86 -1.67 5.42
CA LEU A 64 24.52 -2.61 4.34
C LEU A 64 23.04 -2.48 3.96
N PHE A 65 22.17 -2.38 4.96
CA PHE A 65 20.75 -2.14 4.76
C PHE A 65 20.52 -0.85 3.95
N TRP A 66 21.19 0.25 4.33
CA TRP A 66 21.07 1.53 3.64
C TRP A 66 21.61 1.48 2.20
N ALA A 67 22.79 0.89 1.99
CA ALA A 67 23.38 0.76 0.65
C ALA A 67 22.51 -0.10 -0.28
N ALA A 68 21.95 -1.20 0.23
CA ALA A 68 21.01 -2.04 -0.51
C ALA A 68 19.71 -1.28 -0.82
N TRP A 69 19.19 -0.49 0.12
CA TRP A 69 18.00 0.33 -0.06
C TRP A 69 18.16 1.41 -1.14
N VAL A 70 19.33 2.07 -1.18
CA VAL A 70 19.72 3.00 -2.25
C VAL A 70 19.80 2.26 -3.59
N SER A 71 20.37 1.05 -3.59
CA SER A 71 20.51 0.20 -4.79
C SER A 71 19.16 -0.19 -5.38
N VAL A 72 18.17 -0.57 -4.55
CA VAL A 72 16.79 -0.83 -4.99
C VAL A 72 16.24 0.37 -5.75
N SER A 73 16.45 1.58 -5.22
CA SER A 73 15.95 2.80 -5.84
C SER A 73 16.60 3.08 -7.20
N LEU A 74 17.93 2.91 -7.30
CA LEU A 74 18.67 3.14 -8.54
C LEU A 74 18.30 2.11 -9.63
N CYS A 75 18.21 0.83 -9.28
CA CYS A 75 17.80 -0.22 -10.22
C CYS A 75 16.37 0.00 -10.71
N LEU A 76 15.46 0.37 -9.81
CA LEU A 76 14.07 0.65 -10.16
C LEU A 76 13.94 1.86 -11.11
N HIS A 77 14.79 2.88 -10.98
CA HIS A 77 14.75 4.03 -11.88
C HIS A 77 14.98 3.61 -13.35
N ARG A 78 15.86 2.62 -13.59
CA ARG A 78 16.10 2.05 -14.92
C ARG A 78 14.87 1.31 -15.47
N LEU A 79 14.10 0.65 -14.61
CA LEU A 79 12.86 -0.05 -15.02
C LEU A 79 11.74 0.91 -15.41
N ILE A 80 11.60 2.03 -14.69
CA ILE A 80 10.60 3.06 -15.00
C ILE A 80 10.92 3.70 -16.36
N LEU A 81 12.19 3.98 -16.63
CA LEU A 81 12.68 4.55 -17.89
C LEU A 81 12.95 3.49 -18.98
N PHE A 82 12.20 2.39 -19.00
CA PHE A 82 12.33 1.40 -20.07
C PHE A 82 12.06 2.02 -21.46
N TYR A 83 11.04 2.88 -21.55
CA TYR A 83 10.75 3.74 -22.71
C TYR A 83 11.10 5.21 -22.40
N PRO A 84 12.38 5.61 -22.49
CA PRO A 84 12.84 6.92 -22.01
C PRO A 84 12.26 8.07 -22.82
N GLN A 85 11.80 7.83 -24.05
CA GLN A 85 11.23 8.86 -24.92
C GLN A 85 9.84 9.34 -24.48
N ARG A 86 9.17 8.65 -23.55
CA ARG A 86 7.84 9.05 -23.07
C ARG A 86 7.96 10.15 -22.01
N PRO A 87 7.47 11.37 -22.27
CA PRO A 87 7.72 12.48 -21.34
C PRO A 87 7.02 12.32 -19.99
N ARG A 88 5.85 11.67 -19.96
CA ARG A 88 5.18 11.30 -18.70
C ARG A 88 5.99 10.30 -17.87
N ALA A 89 6.68 9.35 -18.51
CA ALA A 89 7.55 8.41 -17.82
C ALA A 89 8.79 9.11 -17.23
N GLN A 90 9.35 10.11 -17.95
CA GLN A 90 10.44 10.94 -17.43
C GLN A 90 10.02 11.73 -16.18
N LEU A 91 8.86 12.39 -16.21
CA LEU A 91 8.34 13.11 -15.04
C LEU A 91 8.15 12.20 -13.83
N ALA A 92 7.52 11.04 -14.04
CA ALA A 92 7.32 10.05 -12.99
C ALA A 92 8.67 9.58 -12.42
N ALA A 93 9.66 9.35 -13.27
CA ALA A 93 11.00 8.95 -12.87
C ALA A 93 11.74 10.06 -12.08
N HIS A 94 11.62 11.33 -12.48
CA HIS A 94 12.21 12.47 -11.75
C HIS A 94 11.59 12.62 -10.36
N LYS A 95 10.25 12.62 -10.26
CA LYS A 95 9.54 12.65 -8.97
C LYS A 95 10.00 11.54 -8.04
N LYS A 96 9.99 10.31 -8.56
CA LYS A 96 10.39 9.12 -7.83
C LYS A 96 11.86 9.21 -7.40
N PHE A 97 12.74 9.76 -8.22
CA PHE A 97 14.14 9.93 -7.88
C PHE A 97 14.33 10.93 -6.72
N LEU A 98 13.74 12.13 -6.81
CA LEU A 98 13.85 13.16 -5.78
C LEU A 98 13.32 12.67 -4.42
N LEU A 99 12.12 12.09 -4.40
CA LEU A 99 11.52 11.57 -3.16
C LEU A 99 12.28 10.35 -2.63
N ALA A 100 12.87 9.53 -3.50
CA ALA A 100 13.73 8.44 -3.04
C ALA A 100 15.02 8.95 -2.38
N ARG A 101 15.70 9.94 -2.96
CA ARG A 101 16.88 10.56 -2.35
C ARG A 101 16.54 11.17 -0.99
N LEU A 102 15.43 11.89 -0.88
CA LEU A 102 14.95 12.40 0.41
C LEU A 102 14.74 11.27 1.42
N SER A 103 14.06 10.19 1.04
CA SER A 103 13.84 9.05 1.95
C SER A 103 15.14 8.36 2.39
N GLU A 104 16.16 8.34 1.53
CA GLU A 104 17.44 7.71 1.86
C GLU A 104 18.29 8.58 2.78
N LEU A 105 18.21 9.90 2.64
CA LEU A 105 18.83 10.85 3.59
C LEU A 105 18.17 10.76 4.97
N LEU A 106 16.84 10.68 5.02
CA LEU A 106 16.11 10.49 6.28
C LEU A 106 16.46 9.14 6.93
N LEU A 107 16.59 8.07 6.13
CA LEU A 107 17.00 6.75 6.63
C LEU A 107 18.43 6.79 7.17
N ALA A 108 19.36 7.47 6.49
CA ALA A 108 20.72 7.67 7.00
C ALA A 108 20.71 8.43 8.34
N GLY A 109 19.90 9.50 8.45
CA GLY A 109 19.72 10.25 9.69
C GLY A 109 19.18 9.38 10.83
N ALA A 110 18.19 8.52 10.54
CA ALA A 110 17.67 7.56 11.52
C ALA A 110 18.76 6.60 12.00
N PHE A 111 19.56 6.07 11.07
CA PHE A 111 20.63 5.13 11.40
C PHE A 111 21.77 5.77 12.19
N ILE A 112 22.09 7.04 11.91
CA ILE A 112 23.04 7.82 12.71
C ILE A 112 22.51 8.01 14.14
N ALA A 113 21.23 8.34 14.30
CA ALA A 113 20.60 8.48 15.62
C ALA A 113 20.53 7.16 16.41
N LEU A 114 20.30 6.04 15.74
CA LEU A 114 20.38 4.71 16.38
C LEU A 114 21.81 4.37 16.79
N TYR A 115 22.78 4.61 15.92
CA TYR A 115 24.18 4.36 16.24
C TYR A 115 24.66 5.22 17.41
N SER A 116 24.24 6.49 17.48
CA SER A 116 24.62 7.37 18.60
C SER A 116 23.99 6.96 19.93
N GLN A 117 22.79 6.35 19.92
CA GLN A 117 22.13 5.83 21.12
C GLN A 117 22.72 4.49 21.59
N PHE A 118 22.96 3.55 20.67
CA PHE A 118 23.28 2.16 21.03
C PHE A 118 24.76 1.81 20.88
N HIS A 119 25.56 2.66 20.21
CA HIS A 119 26.97 2.45 19.89
C HIS A 119 27.27 1.15 19.12
N THR A 120 26.28 0.62 18.42
CA THR A 120 26.38 -0.57 17.57
C THR A 120 25.69 -0.30 16.23
N ALA A 121 26.21 -0.88 15.15
CA ALA A 121 25.58 -0.83 13.83
C ALA A 121 24.80 -2.12 13.50
N THR A 122 24.73 -3.06 14.46
CA THR A 122 24.03 -4.34 14.30
C THR A 122 22.54 -4.17 14.61
N ILE A 123 21.69 -4.42 13.62
CA ILE A 123 20.24 -4.19 13.68
C ILE A 123 19.61 -5.05 14.77
N SER A 124 19.94 -6.35 14.83
CA SER A 124 19.38 -7.25 15.84
C SER A 124 19.67 -6.82 17.27
N GLU A 125 20.83 -6.22 17.52
CA GLU A 125 21.21 -5.73 18.85
C GLU A 125 20.46 -4.43 19.20
N ILE A 126 20.38 -3.48 18.26
CA ILE A 126 19.60 -2.25 18.40
C ILE A 126 18.14 -2.57 18.74
N VAL A 127 17.55 -3.50 17.98
CA VAL A 127 16.15 -3.89 18.14
C VAL A 127 15.92 -4.60 19.48
N TYR A 128 16.85 -5.44 19.92
CA TYR A 128 16.78 -6.11 21.23
C TYR A 128 16.84 -5.11 22.40
N ARG A 129 17.69 -4.09 22.31
CA ARG A 129 17.91 -3.08 23.37
C ARG A 129 16.94 -1.89 23.28
N ALA A 130 16.04 -1.85 22.29
CA ALA A 130 15.22 -0.69 22.00
C ALA A 130 14.33 -0.27 23.18
N SER A 131 13.75 -1.24 23.90
CA SER A 131 12.88 -0.99 25.05
C SER A 131 13.60 -0.37 26.24
N GLU A 132 14.89 -0.68 26.43
CA GLU A 132 15.73 -0.12 27.50
C GLU A 132 15.95 1.39 27.33
N SER A 133 15.85 1.87 26.08
CA SER A 133 16.01 3.28 25.72
C SER A 133 14.67 3.98 25.44
N ALA A 134 13.55 3.41 25.90
CA ALA A 134 12.23 4.02 25.73
C ALA A 134 12.19 5.44 26.31
N GLY A 135 11.66 6.38 25.53
CA GLY A 135 11.63 7.80 25.90
C GLY A 135 12.94 8.57 25.67
N SER A 136 14.02 7.93 25.20
CA SER A 136 15.23 8.68 24.82
C SER A 136 14.96 9.59 23.61
N VAL A 137 15.61 10.75 23.60
CA VAL A 137 15.44 11.74 22.53
C VAL A 137 15.96 11.19 21.21
N GLN A 138 17.13 10.54 21.22
CA GLN A 138 17.76 9.97 20.04
C GLN A 138 16.91 8.83 19.45
N LEU A 139 16.36 7.96 20.30
CA LEU A 139 15.46 6.89 19.86
C LEU A 139 14.18 7.48 19.25
N THR A 140 13.59 8.50 19.88
CA THR A 140 12.38 9.17 19.36
C THR A 140 12.64 9.83 18.01
N ILE A 141 13.78 10.52 17.84
CA ILE A 141 14.19 11.09 16.56
C ILE A 141 14.35 9.97 15.51
N ALA A 142 15.03 8.88 15.85
CA ALA A 142 15.19 7.75 14.95
C ALA A 142 13.82 7.16 14.52
N ALA A 143 12.91 6.92 15.46
CA ALA A 143 11.58 6.38 15.20
C ALA A 143 10.72 7.31 14.31
N LEU A 144 10.79 8.63 14.53
CA LEU A 144 10.11 9.63 13.69
C LEU A 144 10.68 9.64 12.26
N LEU A 145 12.01 9.61 12.12
CA LEU A 145 12.66 9.55 10.81
C LEU A 145 12.31 8.25 10.07
N LEU A 146 12.34 7.10 10.74
CA LEU A 146 11.89 5.82 10.16
C LEU A 146 10.43 5.89 9.71
N SER A 147 9.55 6.51 10.50
CA SER A 147 8.14 6.71 10.15
C SER A 147 7.99 7.59 8.90
N MET A 148 8.75 8.68 8.79
CA MET A 148 8.77 9.52 7.59
C MET A 148 9.26 8.76 6.36
N VAL A 149 10.32 7.94 6.50
CA VAL A 149 10.82 7.09 5.42
C VAL A 149 9.73 6.12 4.94
N ALA A 150 9.03 5.48 5.88
CA ALA A 150 7.94 4.56 5.58
C ALA A 150 6.77 5.26 4.87
N LEU A 151 6.33 6.43 5.35
CA LEU A 151 5.29 7.25 4.72
C LEU A 151 5.64 7.61 3.27
N ILE A 152 6.90 8.02 3.01
CA ILE A 152 7.36 8.34 1.64
C ILE A 152 7.36 7.08 0.76
N LYS A 153 7.93 5.97 1.24
CA LYS A 153 8.07 4.72 0.47
C LYS A 153 6.76 3.97 0.25
N CYS A 154 5.80 4.14 1.14
CA CYS A 154 4.45 3.64 0.97
C CYS A 154 3.55 4.63 0.21
N ALA A 155 4.12 5.72 -0.32
CA ALA A 155 3.41 6.70 -1.14
C ALA A 155 2.18 7.29 -0.44
N GLN A 156 2.35 7.74 0.80
CA GLN A 156 1.29 8.39 1.59
C GLN A 156 1.16 9.88 1.23
N LEU A 157 0.02 10.48 1.55
CA LEU A 157 -0.21 11.91 1.30
C LEU A 157 0.76 12.80 2.12
N PRO A 158 1.25 13.92 1.57
CA PRO A 158 1.00 14.43 0.22
C PRO A 158 1.96 13.88 -0.85
N VAL A 159 2.94 13.05 -0.49
CA VAL A 159 4.02 12.58 -1.39
C VAL A 159 3.65 11.41 -2.30
N HIS A 160 2.41 10.92 -2.23
CA HIS A 160 1.85 9.81 -3.02
C HIS A 160 2.10 9.85 -4.54
N GLY A 161 2.26 11.04 -5.11
CA GLY A 161 2.35 11.28 -6.56
C GLY A 161 3.41 10.46 -7.28
N TRP A 162 4.54 10.13 -6.63
CA TRP A 162 5.57 9.32 -7.27
C TRP A 162 5.09 7.91 -7.62
N LEU A 163 4.16 7.33 -6.85
CA LEU A 163 3.66 5.99 -7.14
C LEU A 163 2.49 6.06 -8.14
N ILE A 164 1.59 7.03 -7.97
CA ILE A 164 0.42 7.19 -8.84
C ILE A 164 0.82 7.47 -10.29
N GLN A 165 1.90 8.23 -10.52
CA GLN A 165 2.34 8.57 -11.87
C GLN A 165 3.17 7.48 -12.56
N VAL A 166 3.68 6.49 -11.83
CA VAL A 166 4.50 5.41 -12.40
C VAL A 166 3.66 4.33 -13.08
N VAL A 167 2.33 4.49 -13.13
CA VAL A 167 1.43 3.68 -13.99
C VAL A 167 1.77 3.74 -15.48
N GLU A 168 2.57 4.73 -15.89
CA GLU A 168 3.13 4.87 -17.25
C GLU A 168 4.25 3.85 -17.55
N ALA A 169 4.83 3.23 -16.52
CA ALA A 169 5.81 2.16 -16.68
C ALA A 169 5.15 0.88 -17.21
N PRO A 170 5.91 -0.04 -17.83
CA PRO A 170 5.36 -1.30 -18.31
C PRO A 170 4.63 -2.09 -17.22
N THR A 171 3.60 -2.85 -17.61
CA THR A 171 2.75 -3.61 -16.67
C THR A 171 3.53 -4.48 -15.66
N PRO A 172 4.62 -5.20 -16.03
CA PRO A 172 5.40 -5.94 -15.05
C PRO A 172 6.12 -5.05 -14.01
N VAL A 173 6.52 -3.84 -14.40
CA VAL A 173 7.13 -2.84 -13.49
C VAL A 173 6.07 -2.32 -12.51
N SER A 174 4.86 -2.05 -13.00
CA SER A 174 3.74 -1.68 -12.15
C SER A 174 3.43 -2.79 -11.14
N ALA A 175 3.37 -4.06 -11.57
CA ALA A 175 3.16 -5.18 -10.66
C ALA A 175 4.26 -5.26 -9.59
N LEU A 176 5.55 -5.18 -9.97
CA LEU A 176 6.67 -5.17 -9.03
C LEU A 176 6.59 -4.01 -8.03
N LEU A 177 6.27 -2.81 -8.50
CA LEU A 177 6.18 -1.61 -7.69
C LEU A 177 5.06 -1.68 -6.67
N HIS A 178 3.85 -1.98 -7.14
CA HIS A 178 2.64 -1.90 -6.34
C HIS A 178 2.39 -3.15 -5.49
N ALA A 179 3.03 -4.28 -5.78
CA ALA A 179 2.91 -5.50 -5.00
C ALA A 179 4.15 -5.81 -4.15
N GLY A 180 5.34 -5.37 -4.58
CA GLY A 180 6.60 -5.70 -3.91
C GLY A 180 7.26 -4.47 -3.29
N ILE A 181 7.79 -3.56 -4.12
CA ILE A 181 8.70 -2.50 -3.67
C ILE A 181 8.02 -1.52 -2.71
N VAL A 182 6.74 -1.20 -2.92
CA VAL A 182 5.99 -0.31 -2.03
C VAL A 182 5.87 -0.86 -0.60
N ASN A 183 5.95 -2.18 -0.42
CA ASN A 183 5.89 -2.80 0.91
C ASN A 183 7.17 -2.57 1.72
N LEU A 184 8.28 -2.14 1.10
CA LEU A 184 9.55 -1.93 1.80
C LEU A 184 9.42 -0.94 2.97
N GLY A 185 8.52 0.05 2.88
CA GLY A 185 8.23 0.95 4.01
C GLY A 185 7.64 0.23 5.22
N GLY A 186 6.67 -0.67 4.99
CA GLY A 186 6.13 -1.52 6.06
C GLY A 186 7.14 -2.53 6.59
N ILE A 187 7.91 -3.18 5.71
CA ILE A 187 8.97 -4.12 6.12
C ILE A 187 10.02 -3.42 6.99
N LEU A 188 10.42 -2.19 6.62
CA LEU A 188 11.32 -1.38 7.44
C LEU A 188 10.76 -1.21 8.85
N LEU A 189 9.51 -0.77 9.00
CA LEU A 189 8.92 -0.58 10.32
C LEU A 189 8.68 -1.89 11.07
N LEU A 190 8.42 -3.01 10.39
CA LEU A 190 8.33 -4.32 11.02
C LEU A 190 9.67 -4.79 11.57
N PHE A 191 10.79 -4.52 10.88
CA PHE A 191 12.13 -4.85 11.39
C PHE A 191 12.55 -3.98 12.56
N PHE A 192 12.14 -2.71 12.56
CA PHE A 192 12.42 -1.75 13.61
C PHE A 192 11.21 -1.54 14.54
N SER A 193 10.28 -2.51 14.62
CA SER A 193 9.04 -2.33 15.37
C SER A 193 9.28 -2.09 16.87
N PRO A 194 10.30 -2.67 17.55
CA PRO A 194 10.57 -2.32 18.95
C PRO A 194 11.10 -0.89 19.11
N VAL A 195 11.83 -0.35 18.13
CA VAL A 195 12.27 1.06 18.11
C VAL A 195 11.06 1.98 17.97
N LEU A 196 10.12 1.62 17.09
CA LEU A 196 8.87 2.37 16.91
C LEU A 196 8.00 2.31 18.18
N ALA A 197 7.80 1.12 18.74
CA ALA A 197 6.98 0.90 19.94
C ALA A 197 7.52 1.65 21.17
N ALA A 198 8.84 1.82 21.26
CA ALA A 198 9.49 2.56 22.33
C ALA A 198 9.35 4.11 22.20
N SER A 199 8.69 4.60 21.13
CA SER A 199 8.38 6.02 20.94
C SER A 199 6.89 6.26 20.62
N PRO A 200 6.04 6.55 21.62
CA PRO A 200 4.62 6.85 21.41
C PRO A 200 4.37 8.02 20.44
N ALA A 201 5.27 9.01 20.41
CA ALA A 201 5.20 10.14 19.49
C ALA A 201 5.32 9.69 18.02
N ALA A 202 6.22 8.76 17.73
CA ALA A 202 6.38 8.21 16.39
C ALA A 202 5.18 7.37 15.96
N CYS A 203 4.62 6.55 16.86
CA CYS A 203 3.39 5.79 16.60
C CYS A 203 2.22 6.72 16.25
N TRP A 204 1.98 7.77 17.04
CA TRP A 204 0.92 8.73 16.77
C TRP A 204 1.12 9.48 15.46
N PHE A 205 2.36 9.94 15.21
CA PHE A 205 2.72 10.59 13.96
C PHE A 205 2.40 9.70 12.75
N LEU A 206 2.77 8.42 12.83
CA LEU A 206 2.50 7.44 11.79
C LEU A 206 0.99 7.20 11.60
N VAL A 207 0.26 6.92 12.69
CA VAL A 207 -1.19 6.60 12.66
C VAL A 207 -2.01 7.75 12.10
N ILE A 208 -1.71 9.00 12.50
CA ILE A 208 -2.44 10.18 12.02
C ILE A 208 -2.24 10.35 10.52
N LEU A 209 -0.98 10.39 10.06
CA LEU A 209 -0.69 10.66 8.66
C LEU A 209 -1.11 9.50 7.75
N ALA A 210 -0.81 8.26 8.14
CA ALA A 210 -1.20 7.09 7.37
C ALA A 210 -2.72 6.88 7.38
N GLY A 211 -3.41 7.08 8.51
CA GLY A 211 -4.86 6.93 8.62
C GLY A 211 -5.62 7.93 7.76
N VAL A 212 -5.24 9.22 7.82
CA VAL A 212 -5.84 10.26 6.96
C VAL A 212 -5.55 9.96 5.49
N SER A 213 -4.31 9.57 5.18
CA SER A 213 -3.90 9.19 3.83
C SER A 213 -4.72 8.00 3.30
N THR A 214 -4.90 6.93 4.08
CA THR A 214 -5.71 5.75 3.73
C THR A 214 -7.15 6.11 3.42
N THR A 215 -7.74 6.99 4.23
CA THR A 215 -9.13 7.42 4.05
C THR A 215 -9.28 8.19 2.74
N ILE A 216 -8.46 9.21 2.52
CA ILE A 216 -8.56 10.06 1.32
C ILE A 216 -8.22 9.24 0.06
N THR A 217 -7.13 8.50 0.06
CA THR A 217 -6.71 7.69 -1.10
C THR A 217 -7.69 6.57 -1.41
N GLY A 218 -8.32 5.98 -0.37
CA GLY A 218 -9.40 5.02 -0.50
C GLY A 218 -10.61 5.62 -1.21
N LEU A 219 -11.06 6.80 -0.76
CA LEU A 219 -12.14 7.54 -1.42
C LEU A 219 -11.79 7.93 -2.85
N VAL A 220 -10.58 8.45 -3.12
CA VAL A 220 -10.12 8.77 -4.48
C VAL A 220 -10.20 7.54 -5.38
N SER A 221 -9.78 6.36 -4.90
CA SER A 221 -9.81 5.13 -5.69
C SER A 221 -11.23 4.75 -6.17
N THR A 222 -12.28 5.12 -5.43
CA THR A 222 -13.67 4.86 -5.84
C THR A 222 -14.13 5.74 -7.00
N THR A 223 -13.49 6.90 -7.18
CA THR A 223 -13.86 7.90 -8.20
C THR A 223 -13.09 7.76 -9.52
N ARG A 224 -11.92 7.09 -9.50
CA ARG A 224 -11.05 6.96 -10.68
C ARG A 224 -11.61 5.96 -11.69
N ILE A 225 -11.68 6.41 -12.95
CA ILE A 225 -12.20 5.61 -14.09
C ILE A 225 -11.12 4.67 -14.66
N SER A 226 -9.87 5.14 -14.78
CA SER A 226 -8.77 4.33 -15.31
C SER A 226 -8.42 3.20 -14.33
N ILE A 227 -8.48 1.96 -14.80
CA ILE A 227 -8.23 0.75 -13.99
C ILE A 227 -6.85 0.79 -13.33
N LYS A 228 -5.79 1.10 -14.09
CA LYS A 228 -4.42 1.17 -13.56
C LYS A 228 -4.25 2.27 -12.52
N VAL A 229 -4.86 3.44 -12.77
CA VAL A 229 -4.82 4.57 -11.82
C VAL A 229 -5.61 4.23 -10.55
N LYS A 230 -6.79 3.64 -10.67
CA LYS A 230 -7.59 3.14 -9.55
C LYS A 230 -6.82 2.10 -8.72
N LEU A 231 -6.13 1.17 -9.38
CA LEU A 231 -5.26 0.18 -8.73
C LEU A 231 -4.10 0.85 -7.99
N ALA A 232 -3.49 1.90 -8.55
CA ALA A 232 -2.43 2.65 -7.91
C ALA A 232 -2.91 3.41 -6.66
N TRP A 233 -4.05 4.10 -6.73
CA TRP A 233 -4.64 4.80 -5.58
C TRP A 233 -5.05 3.84 -4.47
N SER A 234 -5.64 2.70 -4.83
CA SER A 234 -5.95 1.67 -3.84
C SER A 234 -4.69 1.04 -3.24
N THR A 235 -3.55 1.00 -3.93
CA THR A 235 -2.28 0.60 -3.32
C THR A 235 -1.83 1.62 -2.26
N SER A 236 -1.88 2.91 -2.55
CA SER A 236 -1.57 3.95 -1.55
C SER A 236 -2.46 3.82 -0.30
N SER A 237 -3.76 3.54 -0.48
CA SER A 237 -4.71 3.31 0.62
C SER A 237 -4.38 2.08 1.46
N GLN A 238 -4.12 0.95 0.82
CA GLN A 238 -3.77 -0.31 1.49
C GLN A 238 -2.41 -0.21 2.21
N MET A 239 -1.42 0.43 1.60
CA MET A 239 -0.13 0.63 2.27
C MET A 239 -0.23 1.58 3.46
N GLY A 240 -1.10 2.60 3.40
CA GLY A 240 -1.40 3.41 4.58
C GLY A 240 -2.07 2.60 5.68
N LEU A 241 -2.98 1.68 5.32
CA LEU A 241 -3.65 0.79 6.27
C LEU A 241 -2.62 -0.13 6.95
N MET A 242 -1.68 -0.69 6.19
CA MET A 242 -0.57 -1.47 6.75
C MET A 242 0.29 -0.65 7.72
N LEU A 243 0.58 0.62 7.41
CA LEU A 243 1.31 1.51 8.33
C LEU A 243 0.50 1.83 9.59
N VAL A 244 -0.82 1.97 9.49
CA VAL A 244 -1.71 2.13 10.64
C VAL A 244 -1.71 0.86 11.51
N GLU A 245 -1.80 -0.32 10.91
CA GLU A 245 -1.72 -1.60 11.63
C GLU A 245 -0.41 -1.68 12.43
N ILE A 246 0.73 -1.35 11.82
CA ILE A 246 2.03 -1.29 12.50
C ILE A 246 2.02 -0.23 13.61
N GLY A 247 1.50 0.97 13.35
CA GLY A 247 1.46 2.07 14.32
C GLY A 247 0.54 1.82 15.52
N LEU A 248 -0.46 0.95 15.37
CA LEU A 248 -1.32 0.46 16.45
C LEU A 248 -0.74 -0.76 17.18
N GLY A 249 0.40 -1.29 16.73
CA GLY A 249 1.01 -2.49 17.31
C GLY A 249 0.43 -3.81 16.82
N LEU A 250 -0.39 -3.80 15.76
CA LEU A 250 -1.03 -4.99 15.17
C LEU A 250 -0.12 -5.63 14.11
N TYR A 251 1.10 -6.03 14.50
CA TYR A 251 2.14 -6.43 13.57
C TYR A 251 1.82 -7.71 12.79
N GLU A 252 1.14 -8.66 13.42
CA GLU A 252 0.66 -9.90 12.80
C GLU A 252 -0.38 -9.62 11.70
N MET A 253 -1.22 -8.59 11.91
CA MET A 253 -2.20 -8.13 10.92
C MET A 253 -1.50 -7.45 9.75
N ALA A 254 -0.52 -6.58 10.05
CA ALA A 254 0.31 -5.93 9.03
C ALA A 254 1.08 -6.93 8.17
N LEU A 255 1.56 -8.02 8.76
CA LEU A 255 2.19 -9.10 8.00
C LEU A 255 1.19 -9.82 7.11
N LEU A 256 0.05 -10.25 7.65
CA LEU A 256 -0.99 -10.91 6.87
C LEU A 256 -1.48 -10.02 5.71
N HIS A 257 -1.69 -8.73 5.99
CA HIS A 257 -1.97 -7.71 5.00
C HIS A 257 -0.90 -7.69 3.92
N LEU A 258 0.37 -7.58 4.29
CA LEU A 258 1.50 -7.52 3.36
C LEU A 258 1.49 -8.72 2.39
N PHE A 259 1.26 -9.94 2.87
CA PHE A 259 1.14 -11.13 2.02
C PHE A 259 -0.07 -11.03 1.09
N ALA A 260 -1.26 -10.78 1.64
CA ALA A 260 -2.50 -10.70 0.87
C ALA A 260 -2.43 -9.61 -0.22
N HIS A 261 -1.97 -8.41 0.14
CA HIS A 261 -1.77 -7.28 -0.76
C HIS A 261 -0.81 -7.63 -1.88
N SER A 262 0.33 -8.24 -1.56
CA SER A 262 1.34 -8.62 -2.55
C SER A 262 0.78 -9.55 -3.62
N PHE A 263 0.10 -10.62 -3.23
CA PHE A 263 -0.48 -11.57 -4.19
C PHE A 263 -1.60 -10.93 -5.00
N TYR A 264 -2.58 -10.31 -4.34
CA TYR A 264 -3.73 -9.72 -5.00
C TYR A 264 -3.35 -8.57 -5.94
N LYS A 265 -2.41 -7.70 -5.55
CA LYS A 265 -1.97 -6.59 -6.40
C LYS A 265 -1.14 -7.06 -7.58
N SER A 266 -0.23 -8.01 -7.37
CA SER A 266 0.52 -8.59 -8.48
C SER A 266 -0.43 -9.17 -9.52
N PHE A 267 -1.39 -9.99 -9.08
CA PHE A 267 -2.44 -10.53 -9.95
C PHE A 267 -3.26 -9.43 -10.64
N SER A 268 -3.74 -8.43 -9.90
CA SER A 268 -4.61 -7.37 -10.44
C SER A 268 -3.90 -6.49 -11.48
N PHE A 269 -2.62 -6.18 -11.29
CA PHE A 269 -1.85 -5.41 -12.27
C PHE A 269 -1.56 -6.24 -13.52
N LEU A 270 -1.13 -7.50 -13.36
CA LEU A 270 -0.85 -8.39 -14.49
C LEU A 270 -2.12 -8.74 -15.28
N ASN A 271 -3.28 -8.83 -14.62
CA ASN A 271 -4.59 -9.08 -15.23
C ASN A 271 -5.36 -7.81 -15.63
N SER A 272 -4.75 -6.62 -15.47
CA SER A 272 -5.45 -5.34 -15.74
C SER A 272 -5.97 -5.22 -17.17
N GLY A 273 -5.34 -5.88 -18.15
CA GLY A 273 -5.80 -5.95 -19.55
C GLY A 273 -7.16 -6.63 -19.72
N ASN A 274 -7.47 -7.65 -18.93
CA ASN A 274 -8.75 -8.38 -18.99
C ASN A 274 -9.88 -7.69 -18.21
N THR A 275 -9.57 -6.64 -17.45
CA THR A 275 -10.55 -5.97 -16.58
C THR A 275 -11.67 -5.29 -17.38
N VAL A 276 -11.43 -4.90 -18.63
CA VAL A 276 -12.47 -4.39 -19.52
C VAL A 276 -13.54 -5.45 -19.78
N ASN A 277 -13.15 -6.71 -20.01
CA ASN A 277 -14.09 -7.81 -20.21
C ASN A 277 -14.88 -8.10 -18.94
N HIS A 278 -14.25 -8.05 -17.77
CA HIS A 278 -14.94 -8.16 -16.49
C HIS A 278 -15.97 -7.05 -16.27
N TYR A 279 -15.63 -5.81 -16.63
CA TYR A 279 -16.56 -4.68 -16.55
C TYR A 279 -17.76 -4.85 -17.49
N LEU A 280 -17.53 -5.27 -18.74
CA LEU A 280 -18.59 -5.55 -19.70
C LEU A 280 -19.50 -6.68 -19.20
N ALA A 281 -18.93 -7.78 -18.69
CA ALA A 281 -19.70 -8.87 -18.10
C ALA A 281 -20.54 -8.41 -16.90
N ALA A 282 -19.98 -7.60 -16.00
CA ALA A 282 -20.71 -7.03 -14.86
C ALA A 282 -21.84 -6.10 -15.30
N LYS A 283 -21.64 -5.31 -16.36
CA LYS A 283 -22.67 -4.43 -16.93
C LYS A 283 -23.82 -5.24 -17.54
N LEU A 284 -23.50 -6.34 -18.24
CA LEU A 284 -24.48 -7.26 -18.83
C LEU A 284 -25.28 -8.02 -17.76
N ALA A 285 -24.63 -8.39 -16.65
CA ALA A 285 -25.28 -9.07 -15.53
C ALA A 285 -26.33 -8.20 -14.79
N GLY A 286 -26.41 -6.90 -15.11
CA GLY A 286 -27.30 -5.95 -14.47
C GLY A 286 -26.93 -5.65 -13.01
N GLY A 287 -27.39 -4.52 -12.48
CA GLY A 287 -27.19 -4.13 -11.08
C GLY A 287 -28.51 -3.72 -10.44
N VAL A 288 -28.79 -4.24 -9.24
CA VAL A 288 -29.91 -3.75 -8.42
C VAL A 288 -29.35 -2.74 -7.43
N LYS A 289 -29.91 -1.52 -7.42
CA LYS A 289 -29.53 -0.51 -6.43
C LYS A 289 -30.00 -0.98 -5.03
N PRO A 290 -29.09 -1.20 -4.06
CA PRO A 290 -29.47 -1.62 -2.72
C PRO A 290 -30.25 -0.52 -2.02
N ARG A 291 -31.46 -0.86 -1.55
CA ARG A 291 -32.23 -0.09 -0.56
C ARG A 291 -31.65 -0.25 0.85
N VAL A 292 -32.01 0.66 1.77
CA VAL A 292 -31.58 0.68 3.18
C VAL A 292 -31.77 -0.67 3.88
N ARG A 293 -32.90 -1.37 3.66
CA ARG A 293 -33.14 -2.70 4.23
C ARG A 293 -32.05 -3.73 3.91
N HIS A 294 -31.47 -3.68 2.70
CA HIS A 294 -30.44 -4.64 2.30
C HIS A 294 -29.10 -4.32 2.99
N TRP A 295 -28.83 -3.03 3.23
CA TRP A 295 -27.69 -2.61 4.04
C TRP A 295 -27.83 -3.08 5.48
N VAL A 296 -29.00 -2.90 6.09
CA VAL A 296 -29.28 -3.38 7.45
C VAL A 296 -29.06 -4.90 7.52
N LEU A 297 -29.62 -5.67 6.58
CA LEU A 297 -29.44 -7.13 6.52
C LEU A 297 -27.96 -7.52 6.38
N ALA A 298 -27.22 -6.90 5.46
CA ALA A 298 -25.81 -7.20 5.25
C ALA A 298 -24.95 -6.88 6.49
N LEU A 299 -25.20 -5.73 7.13
CA LEU A 299 -24.53 -5.32 8.36
C LEU A 299 -24.84 -6.28 9.52
N THR A 300 -26.10 -6.74 9.64
CA THR A 300 -26.47 -7.72 10.67
C THR A 300 -25.80 -9.06 10.46
N PHE A 301 -25.77 -9.58 9.22
CA PHE A 301 -25.09 -10.84 8.94
C PHE A 301 -23.59 -10.76 9.21
N ALA A 302 -22.96 -9.66 8.80
CA ALA A 302 -21.54 -9.42 9.08
C ALA A 302 -21.26 -9.34 10.60
N LEU A 303 -22.13 -8.71 11.38
CA LEU A 303 -21.97 -8.60 12.83
C LEU A 303 -22.10 -9.97 13.52
N ILE A 304 -23.04 -10.81 13.09
CA ILE A 304 -23.20 -12.19 13.60
C ILE A 304 -21.93 -13.01 13.31
N LEU A 305 -21.42 -12.95 12.07
CA LEU A 305 -20.19 -13.67 11.71
C LEU A 305 -18.99 -13.24 12.56
N ILE A 306 -18.85 -11.94 12.80
CA ILE A 306 -17.80 -11.40 13.68
C ILE A 306 -18.01 -11.87 15.12
N GLY A 307 -19.24 -11.84 15.63
CA GLY A 307 -19.55 -12.34 16.97
C GLY A 307 -19.18 -13.81 17.17
N ILE A 308 -19.47 -14.66 16.18
CA ILE A 308 -19.07 -16.07 16.17
C ILE A 308 -17.53 -16.19 16.17
N ALA A 309 -16.85 -15.42 15.32
CA ALA A 309 -15.38 -15.43 15.27
C ALA A 309 -14.72 -14.90 16.56
N GLN A 310 -15.31 -13.89 17.21
CA GLN A 310 -14.87 -13.43 18.53
C GLN A 310 -15.01 -14.51 19.58
N TRP A 311 -16.16 -15.20 19.61
CA TRP A 311 -16.39 -16.27 20.56
C TRP A 311 -15.42 -17.44 20.36
N GLN A 312 -15.15 -17.82 19.11
CA GLN A 312 -14.29 -18.96 18.79
C GLN A 312 -12.80 -18.68 19.00
N PHE A 313 -12.34 -17.44 18.76
CA PHE A 313 -10.90 -17.14 18.72
C PHE A 313 -10.45 -15.96 19.62
N ALA A 314 -11.36 -15.22 20.26
CA ALA A 314 -11.07 -14.04 21.11
C ALA A 314 -10.17 -12.97 20.42
N MET A 315 -10.38 -12.73 19.12
CA MET A 315 -9.34 -12.21 18.21
C MET A 315 -9.22 -10.70 18.05
N MET A 316 -10.28 -9.91 18.25
CA MET A 316 -10.26 -8.50 17.84
C MET A 316 -10.30 -7.57 19.04
N THR A 317 -9.11 -7.38 19.62
CA THR A 317 -8.85 -6.37 20.64
C THR A 317 -8.97 -4.94 20.10
N SER A 318 -8.70 -4.75 18.80
CA SER A 318 -8.83 -3.46 18.11
C SER A 318 -10.23 -3.22 17.57
N LEU A 319 -10.82 -2.09 17.97
CA LEU A 319 -12.07 -1.57 17.43
C LEU A 319 -11.91 -1.22 15.95
N ALA A 320 -10.80 -0.59 15.55
CA ALA A 320 -10.58 -0.21 14.15
C ALA A 320 -10.56 -1.42 13.22
N ALA A 321 -9.84 -2.48 13.59
CA ALA A 321 -9.83 -3.73 12.83
C ALA A 321 -11.24 -4.34 12.74
N THR A 322 -12.00 -4.30 13.84
CA THR A 322 -13.38 -4.83 13.92
C THR A 322 -14.31 -4.10 12.97
N VAL A 323 -14.26 -2.78 12.98
CA VAL A 323 -15.04 -1.91 12.09
C VAL A 323 -14.69 -2.16 10.62
N LEU A 324 -13.40 -2.29 10.31
CA LEU A 324 -12.96 -2.54 8.94
C LEU A 324 -13.46 -3.89 8.40
N ILE A 325 -13.30 -4.98 9.18
CA ILE A 325 -13.78 -6.31 8.79
C ILE A 325 -15.31 -6.30 8.69
N TRP A 326 -16.00 -5.63 9.61
CA TRP A 326 -17.46 -5.53 9.59
C TRP A 326 -17.96 -4.90 8.29
N PHE A 327 -17.34 -3.81 7.84
CA PHE A 327 -17.67 -3.19 6.56
C PHE A 327 -17.28 -4.02 5.35
N ALA A 328 -16.11 -4.68 5.38
CA ALA A 328 -15.67 -5.55 4.30
C ALA A 328 -16.64 -6.73 4.08
N LEU A 329 -17.04 -7.41 5.16
CA LEU A 329 -18.02 -8.51 5.11
C LEU A 329 -19.40 -8.02 4.68
N SER A 330 -19.82 -6.84 5.15
CA SER A 330 -21.08 -6.23 4.72
C SER A 330 -21.10 -5.95 3.22
N ALA A 331 -20.00 -5.41 2.67
CA ALA A 331 -19.87 -5.16 1.23
C ALA A 331 -19.82 -6.46 0.41
N LEU A 332 -19.29 -7.56 0.97
CA LEU A 332 -19.28 -8.89 0.35
C LEU A 332 -20.68 -9.52 0.28
N VAL A 333 -21.48 -9.37 1.33
CA VAL A 333 -22.84 -9.94 1.44
C VAL A 333 -23.89 -9.09 0.72
N LEU A 334 -23.70 -7.77 0.63
CA LEU A 334 -24.69 -6.85 0.07
C LEU A 334 -25.24 -7.24 -1.32
N PRO A 335 -24.42 -7.69 -2.30
CA PRO A 335 -24.91 -8.09 -3.60
C PRO A 335 -25.87 -9.28 -3.55
N SER A 336 -25.65 -10.24 -2.64
CA SER A 336 -26.49 -11.45 -2.53
C SER A 336 -27.86 -11.13 -1.91
N VAL A 337 -27.92 -10.23 -0.94
CA VAL A 337 -29.19 -9.79 -0.32
C VAL A 337 -29.94 -8.75 -1.14
N SER A 338 -29.29 -8.07 -2.08
CA SER A 338 -29.92 -7.03 -2.90
C SER A 338 -30.84 -7.57 -4.02
N ARG A 339 -30.67 -8.85 -4.39
CA ARG A 339 -31.41 -9.50 -5.49
C ARG A 339 -32.37 -10.54 -4.92
N TRP A 340 -33.66 -10.21 -4.90
CA TRP A 340 -34.70 -11.13 -4.43
C TRP A 340 -35.33 -11.86 -5.62
N ASP A 341 -34.82 -13.06 -5.90
CA ASP A 341 -35.31 -14.00 -6.91
C ASP A 341 -35.35 -15.43 -6.34
N ALA A 342 -35.82 -16.41 -7.13
CA ALA A 342 -35.87 -17.82 -6.72
C ALA A 342 -34.50 -18.39 -6.32
N GLY A 343 -33.40 -17.77 -6.78
CA GLY A 343 -32.01 -18.12 -6.44
C GLY A 343 -31.40 -17.28 -5.33
N SER A 344 -32.19 -16.50 -4.58
CA SER A 344 -31.68 -15.61 -3.52
C SER A 344 -31.11 -16.38 -2.33
N LEU A 345 -31.85 -17.35 -1.78
CA LEU A 345 -31.42 -18.19 -0.66
C LEU A 345 -30.07 -18.91 -0.90
N PRO A 346 -29.87 -19.67 -2.00
CA PRO A 346 -28.60 -20.35 -2.23
C PRO A 346 -27.45 -19.35 -2.42
N ARG A 347 -27.69 -18.20 -3.05
CA ARG A 347 -26.68 -17.16 -3.24
C ARG A 347 -26.26 -16.50 -1.93
N ILE A 348 -27.21 -16.22 -1.04
CA ILE A 348 -26.93 -15.70 0.31
C ILE A 348 -26.13 -16.75 1.10
N ALA A 349 -26.57 -18.02 1.10
CA ALA A 349 -25.86 -19.10 1.79
C ALA A 349 -24.41 -19.25 1.29
N ILE A 350 -24.18 -19.25 -0.02
CA ILE A 350 -22.83 -19.29 -0.60
C ILE A 350 -22.02 -18.06 -0.17
N SER A 351 -22.60 -16.86 -0.21
CA SER A 351 -21.89 -15.64 0.19
C SER A 351 -21.51 -15.63 1.68
N LEU A 352 -22.39 -16.15 2.54
CA LEU A 352 -22.14 -16.27 3.98
C LEU A 352 -21.12 -17.37 4.28
N ALA A 353 -21.19 -18.51 3.60
CA ALA A 353 -20.20 -19.57 3.72
C ALA A 353 -18.81 -19.09 3.28
N PHE A 354 -18.74 -18.33 2.18
CA PHE A 354 -17.49 -17.73 1.71
C PHE A 354 -16.96 -16.67 2.68
N ALA A 355 -17.84 -15.79 3.19
CA ALA A 355 -17.51 -14.79 4.21
C ALA A 355 -16.96 -15.44 5.49
N ALA A 356 -17.63 -16.49 5.99
CA ALA A 356 -17.19 -17.27 7.13
C ALA A 356 -15.84 -17.94 6.86
N GLY A 357 -15.67 -18.60 5.70
CA GLY A 357 -14.41 -19.23 5.32
C GLY A 357 -13.24 -18.25 5.25
N LEU A 358 -13.44 -17.06 4.67
CA LEU A 358 -12.43 -16.00 4.66
C LEU A 358 -12.10 -15.49 6.07
N LEU A 359 -13.11 -15.29 6.91
CA LEU A 359 -12.92 -14.83 8.28
C LEU A 359 -12.14 -15.86 9.10
N THR A 360 -12.47 -17.16 8.99
CA THR A 360 -11.76 -18.26 9.66
C THR A 360 -10.33 -18.38 9.15
N LEU A 361 -10.09 -18.26 7.84
CA LEU A 361 -8.74 -18.26 7.28
C LEU A 361 -7.93 -17.09 7.82
N TYR A 362 -8.53 -15.91 7.87
CA TYR A 362 -7.90 -14.70 8.38
C TYR A 362 -7.53 -14.83 9.87
N THR A 363 -8.45 -15.29 10.71
CA THR A 363 -8.22 -15.42 12.16
C THR A 363 -7.21 -16.52 12.47
N THR A 364 -7.27 -17.65 11.77
CA THR A 364 -6.29 -18.74 11.96
C THR A 364 -4.89 -18.30 11.51
N ALA A 365 -4.76 -17.63 10.36
CA ALA A 365 -3.48 -17.10 9.90
C ALA A 365 -2.91 -16.05 10.88
N LYS A 366 -3.76 -15.15 11.40
CA LYS A 366 -3.38 -14.18 12.44
C LYS A 366 -2.83 -14.88 13.67
N HIS A 367 -3.54 -15.88 14.18
CA HIS A 367 -3.14 -16.61 15.38
C HIS A 367 -1.77 -17.31 15.20
N HIS A 368 -1.57 -17.99 14.07
CA HIS A 368 -0.27 -18.62 13.77
C HIS A 368 0.86 -17.59 13.57
N LEU A 369 0.58 -16.42 12.99
CA LEU A 369 1.58 -15.37 12.85
C LEU A 369 1.97 -14.78 14.20
N SER A 370 1.02 -14.56 15.10
CA SER A 370 1.28 -14.07 16.46
C SER A 370 2.27 -14.98 17.20
N THR A 371 2.09 -16.30 17.14
CA THR A 371 3.00 -17.26 17.81
C THR A 371 4.39 -17.31 17.18
N LEU A 372 4.51 -17.09 15.87
CA LEU A 372 5.80 -17.09 15.16
C LEU A 372 6.59 -15.80 15.33
N VAL A 373 5.90 -14.68 15.52
CA VAL A 373 6.49 -13.34 15.48
C VAL A 373 6.76 -12.81 16.89
N GLY A 374 5.91 -13.12 17.88
CA GLY A 374 6.13 -12.76 19.28
C GLY A 374 6.28 -11.26 19.54
N MET A 375 5.76 -10.43 18.64
CA MET A 375 5.80 -8.97 18.76
C MET A 375 4.45 -8.51 19.32
N ASP A 376 4.40 -8.23 20.62
CA ASP A 376 3.22 -7.65 21.25
C ASP A 376 3.53 -6.22 21.69
N ALA A 377 2.67 -5.28 21.31
CA ALA A 377 2.68 -3.92 21.82
C ALA A 377 1.31 -3.60 22.43
N PRO A 378 1.26 -2.86 23.54
CA PRO A 378 -0.01 -2.47 24.14
C PRO A 378 -0.81 -1.61 23.15
N LEU A 379 -2.07 -1.99 22.91
CA LEU A 379 -2.96 -1.24 22.03
C LEU A 379 -3.28 0.12 22.66
N ASN A 380 -2.99 1.21 21.93
CA ASN A 380 -3.42 2.53 22.32
C ASN A 380 -4.89 2.76 21.92
N ILE A 381 -5.79 2.71 22.89
CA ILE A 381 -7.25 2.82 22.69
C ILE A 381 -7.64 4.13 22.00
N TYR A 382 -6.95 5.24 22.30
CA TYR A 382 -7.26 6.54 21.67
C TYR A 382 -6.88 6.55 20.19
N ALA A 383 -5.71 6.01 19.85
CA ALA A 383 -5.27 5.88 18.46
C ALA A 383 -6.18 4.92 17.68
N ASP A 384 -6.54 3.80 18.29
CA ASP A 384 -7.47 2.81 17.71
C ASP A 384 -8.87 3.42 17.46
N SER A 385 -9.40 4.17 18.43
CA SER A 385 -10.69 4.86 18.30
C SER A 385 -10.68 5.92 17.20
N PHE A 386 -9.59 6.67 17.08
CA PHE A 386 -9.39 7.64 16.00
C PHE A 386 -9.41 6.96 14.62
N VAL A 387 -8.70 5.84 14.47
CA VAL A 387 -8.68 5.07 13.22
C VAL A 387 -10.05 4.46 12.92
N ALA A 388 -10.76 3.93 13.93
CA ALA A 388 -12.10 3.42 13.76
C ALA A 388 -13.04 4.49 13.17
N LEU A 389 -13.00 5.72 13.70
CA LEU A 389 -13.76 6.85 13.18
C LEU A 389 -13.39 7.19 11.72
N LEU A 390 -12.11 7.12 11.37
CA LEU A 390 -11.69 7.27 9.98
C LEU A 390 -12.27 6.19 9.07
N PHE A 391 -12.29 4.92 9.47
CA PHE A 391 -12.90 3.84 8.69
C PHE A 391 -14.42 3.96 8.58
N PHE A 392 -15.12 4.40 9.64
CA PHE A 392 -16.53 4.80 9.55
C PHE A 392 -16.73 5.89 8.51
N SER A 393 -15.90 6.93 8.51
CA SER A 393 -15.99 8.03 7.55
C SER A 393 -15.73 7.56 6.11
N LEU A 394 -14.71 6.71 5.90
CA LEU A 394 -14.37 6.11 4.61
C LEU A 394 -15.58 5.33 4.06
N PHE A 395 -16.19 4.47 4.89
CA PHE A 395 -17.33 3.66 4.49
C PHE A 395 -18.55 4.52 4.16
N ALA A 396 -18.95 5.42 5.06
CA ALA A 396 -20.10 6.30 4.87
C ALA A 396 -19.97 7.19 3.62
N LEU A 397 -18.80 7.81 3.43
CA LEU A 397 -18.53 8.65 2.26
C LEU A 397 -18.45 7.83 0.98
N SER A 398 -17.93 6.59 1.02
CA SER A 398 -17.91 5.71 -0.16
C SER A 398 -19.32 5.33 -0.62
N ILE A 399 -20.23 5.04 0.31
CA ILE A 399 -21.66 4.78 0.02
C ILE A 399 -22.30 6.02 -0.57
N ALA A 400 -22.05 7.20 0.00
CA ALA A 400 -22.59 8.45 -0.51
C ALA A 400 -22.15 8.72 -1.95
N LEU A 401 -20.86 8.55 -2.24
CA LEU A 401 -20.30 8.69 -3.59
C LEU A 401 -20.90 7.70 -4.59
N GLN A 402 -21.16 6.46 -4.16
CA GLN A 402 -21.67 5.41 -5.04
C GLN A 402 -23.18 5.51 -5.32
N TYR A 403 -23.99 5.87 -4.31
CA TYR A 403 -25.46 5.77 -4.40
C TYR A 403 -26.21 7.10 -4.41
N TRP A 404 -25.58 8.19 -3.98
CA TRP A 404 -26.18 9.52 -3.93
C TRP A 404 -25.42 10.60 -4.71
N PRO A 405 -25.01 10.35 -5.98
CA PRO A 405 -24.22 11.31 -6.76
C PRO A 405 -25.00 12.59 -7.13
N HIS A 406 -26.31 12.62 -6.94
CA HIS A 406 -27.18 13.77 -7.23
C HIS A 406 -27.11 14.86 -6.14
N ILE A 407 -26.67 14.53 -4.93
CA ILE A 407 -26.58 15.49 -3.84
C ILE A 407 -25.42 16.47 -4.10
N SER A 408 -25.68 17.78 -3.97
CA SER A 408 -24.73 18.82 -4.38
C SER A 408 -23.36 18.73 -3.68
N TRP A 409 -23.33 18.44 -2.38
CA TRP A 409 -22.06 18.28 -1.65
C TRP A 409 -21.31 17.01 -2.06
N VAL A 410 -22.02 15.91 -2.35
CA VAL A 410 -21.43 14.66 -2.86
C VAL A 410 -20.81 14.89 -4.24
N LYS A 411 -21.49 15.66 -5.11
CA LYS A 411 -20.95 16.04 -6.42
C LYS A 411 -19.67 16.86 -6.30
N ARG A 412 -19.61 17.82 -5.38
CA ARG A 412 -18.38 18.60 -5.10
C ARG A 412 -17.26 17.71 -4.59
N LEU A 413 -17.57 16.82 -3.65
CA LEU A 413 -16.62 15.85 -3.11
C LEU A 413 -16.10 14.91 -4.22
N PHE A 414 -16.98 14.40 -5.08
CA PHE A 414 -16.61 13.57 -6.22
C PHE A 414 -15.65 14.30 -7.17
N ILE A 415 -15.93 15.56 -7.52
CA ILE A 415 -15.05 16.34 -8.39
C ILE A 415 -13.66 16.50 -7.76
N TRP A 416 -13.61 16.88 -6.47
CA TRP A 416 -12.36 17.06 -5.73
C TRP A 416 -11.56 15.75 -5.60
N LEU A 417 -12.22 14.64 -5.26
CA LEU A 417 -11.59 13.32 -5.18
C LEU A 417 -11.15 12.80 -6.55
N ASN A 418 -11.96 13.01 -7.59
CA ASN A 418 -11.61 12.60 -8.95
C ASN A 418 -10.41 13.40 -9.49
N ALA A 419 -10.15 14.61 -8.99
CA ALA A 419 -8.91 15.32 -9.24
C ALA A 419 -7.70 14.76 -8.45
N GLY A 420 -7.93 13.93 -7.42
CA GLY A 420 -6.88 13.47 -6.51
C GLY A 420 -6.56 14.52 -5.44
N ALA A 421 -7.58 15.26 -5.01
CA ALA A 421 -7.48 16.33 -4.02
C ALA A 421 -6.55 17.50 -4.42
N TYR A 422 -6.15 17.58 -5.70
CA TYR A 422 -5.18 18.55 -6.22
C TYR A 422 -3.80 18.53 -5.52
N LEU A 423 -3.49 17.45 -4.81
CA LEU A 423 -2.27 17.35 -3.99
C LEU A 423 -1.02 17.11 -4.83
N ASP A 424 -1.17 16.39 -5.95
CA ASP A 424 -0.04 16.03 -6.80
C ASP A 424 0.44 17.19 -7.69
N GLU A 425 -0.40 18.19 -7.95
CA GLU A 425 -0.08 19.38 -8.73
C GLU A 425 1.05 20.18 -8.06
N TRP A 426 1.00 20.32 -6.73
CA TRP A 426 2.07 20.96 -5.95
C TRP A 426 3.38 20.20 -6.07
N ALA A 427 3.35 18.88 -5.88
CA ALA A 427 4.52 18.01 -6.03
C ALA A 427 5.09 18.06 -7.45
N THR A 428 4.22 18.11 -8.47
CA THR A 428 4.60 18.25 -9.88
C THR A 428 5.33 19.57 -10.14
N ARG A 429 4.75 20.69 -9.68
CA ARG A 429 5.35 22.03 -9.85
C ARG A 429 6.72 22.10 -9.19
N LEU A 430 6.84 21.59 -7.96
CA LEU A 430 8.12 21.55 -7.25
C LEU A 430 9.15 20.70 -7.99
N THR A 431 8.74 19.53 -8.49
CA THR A 431 9.62 18.64 -9.26
C THR A 431 10.11 19.31 -10.53
N LEU A 432 9.22 19.96 -11.30
CA LEU A 432 9.60 20.65 -12.54
C LEU A 432 10.49 21.87 -12.28
N LYS A 433 10.36 22.52 -11.12
CA LYS A 433 11.26 23.61 -10.70
C LYS A 433 12.66 23.09 -10.36
N LEU A 434 12.76 21.93 -9.71
CA LEU A 434 14.05 21.34 -9.31
C LEU A 434 14.72 20.56 -10.44
N TRP A 435 13.94 19.88 -11.27
CA TRP A 435 14.40 19.05 -12.38
C TRP A 435 13.42 19.14 -13.58
N PRO A 436 13.59 20.16 -14.43
CA PRO A 436 12.79 20.34 -15.64
C PRO A 436 12.90 19.13 -16.58
N SER A 437 11.80 18.77 -17.24
CA SER A 437 11.82 17.77 -18.31
C SER A 437 11.73 18.46 -19.66
N GLU A 438 12.83 18.48 -20.41
CA GLU A 438 12.88 19.10 -21.75
C GLU A 438 11.87 18.47 -22.72
N SER A 439 11.63 17.16 -22.60
CA SER A 439 10.68 16.45 -23.45
C SER A 439 9.23 16.85 -23.18
N LEU A 440 8.88 17.15 -21.92
CA LEU A 440 7.59 17.71 -21.55
C LEU A 440 7.42 19.14 -22.06
N ILE A 441 8.47 19.96 -21.95
CA ILE A 441 8.46 21.33 -22.49
C ILE A 441 8.25 21.31 -24.01
N LYS A 442 8.95 20.40 -24.72
CA LYS A 442 8.77 20.19 -26.17
C LYS A 442 7.36 19.73 -26.52
N LEU A 443 6.78 18.78 -25.78
CA LEU A 443 5.40 18.35 -25.97
C LEU A 443 4.40 19.50 -25.76
N GLN A 444 4.56 20.27 -24.68
CA GLN A 444 3.66 21.38 -24.38
C GLN A 444 3.70 22.42 -25.50
N ASN A 445 4.90 22.75 -25.99
CA ASN A 445 5.09 23.68 -27.09
C ASN A 445 4.47 23.14 -28.39
N ALA A 446 4.63 21.85 -28.70
CA ALA A 446 4.03 21.22 -29.88
C ALA A 446 2.48 21.22 -29.82
N GLN A 447 1.90 20.88 -28.67
CA GLN A 447 0.44 20.94 -28.46
C GLN A 447 -0.09 22.36 -28.58
N TRP A 448 0.63 23.35 -28.04
CA TRP A 448 0.25 24.76 -28.16
C TRP A 448 0.34 25.28 -29.60
N GLN A 449 1.31 24.81 -30.37
CA GLN A 449 1.39 25.11 -31.80
C GLN A 449 0.23 24.48 -32.56
N GLN A 450 -0.13 23.22 -32.27
CA GLN A 450 -1.25 22.55 -32.90
C GLN A 450 -2.59 23.24 -32.64
N VAL A 451 -2.87 23.66 -31.40
CA VAL A 451 -4.07 24.44 -31.05
C VAL A 451 -4.09 25.79 -31.75
N LYS A 452 -2.94 26.46 -31.92
CA LYS A 452 -2.86 27.71 -32.69
C LYS A 452 -3.13 27.51 -34.18
N THR A 453 -2.74 26.36 -34.74
CA THR A 453 -3.00 26.02 -36.15
C THR A 453 -4.44 25.59 -36.37
N GLU A 454 -5.08 24.92 -35.40
CA GLU A 454 -6.51 24.55 -35.45
C GLU A 454 -7.45 25.73 -35.15
N ALA A 455 -6.96 26.77 -34.46
CA ALA A 455 -7.70 28.00 -34.18
C ALA A 455 -7.57 29.07 -35.28
N LYS A 456 -6.72 28.83 -36.29
CA LYS A 456 -6.62 29.63 -37.52
C LYS A 456 -7.36 28.92 -38.65
#